data_AF-L7JTK8-F1
#
_entry.id   AF-L7JTK8-F1
#
_cell.length_a   1.000
_cell.length_b   1.000
_cell.length_c   1.000
_cell.angle_alpha   90.00
_cell.angle_beta   90.00
_cell.angle_gamma   90.00
#
_symmetry.space_group_name_H-M   'P 1'
#
loop_
_entity.id
_entity.type
_entity.pdbx_description
1 polymer ?
#
loop_
_entity_poly.entity_id
_entity_poly.type
_entity_poly.pdbx_seq_one_letter_code
_entity_poly.pdbx_strand_id
1 'polypeptide(L)'
;MQITITVQFQNNRMPLLMDIHETLLSLKEKISKRINTPASDISVYYNNRYLTDDKKTIKELKIENNAVVYLKKRRREIEPGQKSDATEQMLKNPMVKNMLKNPEVMKGMLESFPGLKKQINKNPELRMIMNNPNAIEEFEKLADNPEYMSQQLKNVDIAMSKLENIPGGFNMMNSMIKDVRDPLTGLITQSNGVSVCAGNQEVQRKVIPNVWKKKKGENFFVKYRREINEIRKYGFDNINDIANALGKCGGDIDGAIDVLFKNE
;
A
#
# COMPACT_ATOMS: atom_id res chain seq x y z
N MET A 1 -24.71 -11.42 -46.54
CA MET A 1 -25.79 -12.11 -45.77
C MET A 1 -25.65 -11.62 -44.35
N GLN A 2 -26.73 -11.11 -43.74
CA GLN A 2 -26.66 -10.58 -42.38
C GLN A 2 -26.95 -11.67 -41.36
N ILE A 3 -26.18 -11.66 -40.27
CA ILE A 3 -26.41 -12.51 -39.11
C ILE A 3 -26.62 -11.64 -37.87
N THR A 4 -27.42 -12.16 -36.95
CA THR A 4 -27.65 -11.54 -35.64
C THR A 4 -26.73 -12.21 -34.64
N ILE A 5 -25.92 -11.44 -33.93
CA ILE A 5 -25.02 -11.93 -32.88
C ILE A 5 -25.44 -11.30 -31.56
N THR A 6 -25.65 -12.12 -30.54
CA THR A 6 -25.95 -11.65 -29.19
C THR A 6 -24.65 -11.45 -28.42
N VAL A 7 -24.29 -10.21 -28.12
CA VAL A 7 -23.12 -9.90 -27.30
C VAL A 7 -23.54 -9.86 -25.83
N GLN A 8 -22.96 -10.75 -25.03
CA GLN A 8 -23.07 -10.77 -23.57
C GLN A 8 -21.92 -9.95 -22.98
N PHE A 9 -22.26 -8.88 -22.25
CA PHE A 9 -21.32 -8.13 -21.45
C PHE A 9 -21.87 -7.93 -20.02
N GLN A 10 -21.18 -8.50 -19.02
CA GLN A 10 -21.65 -8.53 -17.64
C GLN A 10 -23.07 -9.12 -17.56
N ASN A 11 -24.07 -8.35 -17.09
CA ASN A 11 -25.47 -8.77 -17.01
C ASN A 11 -26.31 -8.33 -18.22
N ASN A 12 -25.71 -7.66 -19.20
CA ASN A 12 -26.41 -7.13 -20.36
C ASN A 12 -26.21 -8.01 -21.59
N ARG A 13 -27.30 -8.25 -22.32
CA ARG A 13 -27.29 -8.85 -23.66
C ARG A 13 -27.67 -7.79 -24.67
N MET A 14 -26.86 -7.62 -25.71
CA MET A 14 -27.18 -6.72 -26.81
C MET A 14 -27.11 -7.48 -28.14
N PRO A 15 -28.21 -7.56 -28.91
CA PRO A 15 -28.16 -8.08 -30.26
C PRO A 15 -27.47 -7.07 -31.19
N LEU A 16 -26.58 -7.58 -32.04
CA LEU A 16 -25.89 -6.81 -33.08
C LEU A 16 -26.13 -7.48 -34.43
N LEU A 17 -26.48 -6.66 -35.41
CA LEU A 17 -26.57 -7.06 -36.82
C LEU A 17 -25.22 -6.84 -37.48
N MET A 18 -24.66 -7.90 -38.07
CA MET A 18 -23.40 -7.85 -38.81
C MET A 18 -23.51 -8.67 -40.10
N ASP A 19 -22.68 -8.32 -41.08
CA ASP A 19 -22.55 -9.14 -42.28
C ASP A 19 -21.49 -10.23 -42.08
N ILE A 20 -21.70 -11.39 -42.71
CA ILE A 20 -20.81 -12.56 -42.65
C ILE A 20 -19.39 -12.23 -43.14
N HIS A 21 -19.24 -11.25 -44.03
CA HIS A 21 -17.96 -10.82 -44.60
C HIS A 21 -17.25 -9.74 -43.78
N GLU A 22 -17.88 -9.20 -42.73
CA GLU A 22 -17.22 -8.25 -41.83
C GLU A 22 -16.13 -8.95 -41.00
N THR A 23 -15.16 -8.18 -40.52
CA THR A 23 -14.05 -8.68 -39.71
C THR A 23 -14.34 -8.57 -38.22
N LEU A 24 -13.56 -9.29 -37.41
CA LEU A 24 -13.59 -9.16 -35.96
C LEU A 24 -13.31 -7.73 -35.48
N LEU A 25 -12.48 -6.97 -36.20
CA LEU A 25 -12.22 -5.56 -35.90
C LEU A 25 -13.51 -4.75 -35.97
N SER A 26 -14.29 -4.89 -37.04
CA SER A 26 -15.57 -4.20 -37.21
C SER A 26 -16.58 -4.58 -36.12
N LEU A 27 -16.58 -5.85 -35.67
CA LEU A 27 -17.37 -6.27 -34.51
C LEU A 27 -16.94 -5.53 -33.23
N LYS A 28 -15.64 -5.52 -32.93
CA LYS A 28 -15.08 -4.82 -31.76
C LYS A 28 -15.37 -3.33 -31.80
N GLU A 29 -15.33 -2.69 -32.97
CA GLU A 29 -15.68 -1.27 -33.15
C GLU A 29 -17.16 -0.98 -32.91
N LYS A 30 -18.06 -1.81 -33.47
CA LYS A 30 -19.51 -1.68 -33.24
C LYS A 30 -19.84 -1.86 -31.76
N ILE A 31 -19.20 -2.82 -31.10
CA ILE A 31 -19.37 -3.02 -29.66
C ILE A 31 -18.78 -1.84 -28.88
N SER A 32 -17.58 -1.39 -29.22
CA SER A 32 -16.89 -0.23 -28.60
C SER A 32 -17.78 1.00 -28.54
N LYS A 33 -18.46 1.34 -29.66
CA LYS A 33 -19.42 2.45 -29.74
C LYS A 33 -20.62 2.28 -28.79
N ARG A 34 -21.10 1.04 -28.59
CA ARG A 34 -22.24 0.74 -27.69
C ARG A 34 -21.85 0.74 -26.22
N ILE A 35 -20.66 0.22 -25.87
CA ILE A 35 -20.22 0.07 -24.48
C ILE A 35 -19.29 1.21 -24.00
N ASN A 36 -19.05 2.21 -24.84
CA ASN A 36 -18.15 3.35 -24.61
C ASN A 36 -16.78 2.92 -24.05
N THR A 37 -16.21 1.85 -24.62
CA THR A 37 -14.92 1.27 -24.22
C THR A 37 -14.12 1.03 -25.50
N PRO A 38 -12.85 1.46 -25.59
CA PRO A 38 -12.09 1.33 -26.83
C PRO A 38 -11.91 -0.14 -27.25
N ALA A 39 -11.88 -0.40 -28.56
CA ALA A 39 -11.75 -1.75 -29.13
C ALA A 39 -10.52 -2.52 -28.60
N SER A 40 -9.45 -1.81 -28.24
CA SER A 40 -8.22 -2.39 -27.68
C SER A 40 -8.40 -3.01 -26.29
N ASP A 41 -9.33 -2.49 -25.48
CA ASP A 41 -9.57 -2.96 -24.11
C ASP A 41 -10.64 -4.08 -24.05
N ILE A 42 -11.07 -4.56 -25.21
CA ILE A 42 -12.14 -5.55 -25.36
C ILE A 42 -11.56 -6.90 -25.75
N SER A 43 -11.82 -7.92 -24.94
CA SER A 43 -11.55 -9.32 -25.27
C SER A 43 -12.85 -10.04 -25.58
N VAL A 44 -12.92 -10.65 -26.77
CA VAL A 44 -14.11 -11.30 -27.31
C VAL A 44 -13.91 -12.82 -27.27
N TYR A 45 -14.91 -13.53 -26.74
CA TYR A 45 -14.89 -14.99 -26.61
C TYR A 45 -16.09 -15.61 -27.31
N TYR A 46 -15.84 -16.69 -28.05
CA TYR A 46 -16.86 -17.46 -28.73
C TYR A 46 -16.49 -18.95 -28.69
N ASN A 47 -17.44 -19.83 -28.35
CA ASN A 47 -17.23 -21.28 -28.21
C ASN A 47 -15.97 -21.66 -27.41
N ASN A 48 -15.78 -21.05 -26.24
CA ASN A 48 -14.62 -21.22 -25.36
C ASN A 48 -13.26 -20.82 -25.97
N ARG A 49 -13.26 -20.08 -27.08
CA ARG A 49 -12.03 -19.58 -27.74
C ARG A 49 -11.97 -18.06 -27.66
N TYR A 50 -10.79 -17.55 -27.34
CA TYR A 50 -10.51 -16.11 -27.40
C TYR A 50 -10.21 -15.72 -28.84
N LEU A 51 -10.91 -14.69 -29.32
CA LEU A 51 -10.78 -14.21 -30.69
C LEU A 51 -9.67 -13.14 -30.74
N THR A 52 -8.49 -13.53 -31.23
CA THR A 52 -7.30 -12.66 -31.32
C THR A 52 -7.13 -12.04 -32.70
N ASP A 53 -7.56 -12.77 -33.74
CA ASP A 53 -7.27 -12.41 -35.12
C ASP A 53 -8.27 -11.38 -35.65
N ASP A 54 -7.91 -10.10 -35.57
CA ASP A 54 -8.76 -8.98 -36.00
C ASP A 54 -9.08 -8.97 -37.50
N LYS A 55 -8.31 -9.71 -38.31
CA LYS A 55 -8.46 -9.79 -39.77
C LYS A 55 -9.42 -10.90 -40.22
N LYS A 56 -9.72 -11.88 -39.36
CA LYS A 56 -10.59 -13.00 -39.74
C LYS A 56 -12.04 -12.51 -39.86
N THR A 57 -12.72 -13.04 -40.87
CA THR A 57 -14.13 -12.76 -41.10
C THR A 57 -15.00 -13.56 -40.15
N ILE A 58 -16.23 -13.09 -39.92
CA ILE A 58 -17.21 -13.79 -39.08
C ILE A 58 -17.47 -15.23 -39.59
N LYS A 59 -17.43 -15.45 -40.91
CA LYS A 59 -17.50 -16.79 -41.53
C LYS A 59 -16.34 -17.69 -41.10
N GLU A 60 -15.10 -17.20 -41.17
CA GLU A 60 -13.90 -17.95 -40.81
C GLU A 60 -13.81 -18.21 -39.31
N LEU A 61 -14.38 -17.31 -38.50
CA LEU A 61 -14.52 -17.47 -37.05
C LEU A 61 -15.62 -18.46 -36.66
N LYS A 62 -16.33 -19.03 -37.64
CA LYS A 62 -17.43 -20.00 -37.46
C LYS A 62 -18.53 -19.49 -36.53
N ILE A 63 -18.76 -18.17 -36.55
CA ILE A 63 -19.82 -17.55 -35.76
C ILE A 63 -21.14 -17.77 -36.51
N GLU A 64 -22.04 -18.48 -35.86
CA GLU A 64 -23.34 -18.83 -36.42
C GLU A 64 -24.37 -17.69 -36.24
N ASN A 65 -25.48 -17.78 -36.97
CA ASN A 65 -26.58 -16.86 -36.77
C ASN A 65 -27.24 -17.11 -35.40
N ASN A 66 -27.50 -16.03 -34.67
CA ASN A 66 -27.96 -16.03 -33.27
C ASN A 66 -26.92 -16.54 -32.25
N ALA A 67 -25.64 -16.56 -32.62
CA ALA A 67 -24.55 -16.92 -31.72
C ALA A 67 -24.45 -15.96 -30.51
N VAL A 68 -24.07 -16.51 -29.35
CA VAL A 68 -23.76 -15.74 -28.14
C VAL A 68 -22.26 -15.56 -28.03
N VAL A 69 -21.82 -14.30 -27.96
CA VAL A 69 -20.41 -13.92 -27.84
C VAL A 69 -20.20 -13.25 -26.49
N TYR A 70 -19.23 -13.72 -25.72
CA TYR A 70 -18.92 -13.17 -24.40
C TYR A 70 -17.85 -12.11 -24.48
N LEU A 71 -18.08 -10.99 -23.80
CA LEU A 71 -17.15 -9.88 -23.76
C LEU A 71 -16.57 -9.71 -22.37
N LYS A 72 -15.24 -9.65 -22.30
CA LYS A 72 -14.50 -9.33 -21.07
C LYS A 72 -13.68 -8.06 -21.29
N LYS A 73 -13.77 -7.12 -20.35
CA LYS A 73 -12.85 -5.98 -20.32
C LYS A 73 -11.47 -6.51 -19.95
N ARG A 74 -10.50 -6.28 -20.83
CA ARG A 74 -9.09 -6.45 -20.47
C ARG A 74 -8.79 -5.33 -19.48
N ARG A 75 -8.48 -5.66 -18.23
CA ARG A 75 -7.70 -4.70 -17.44
C ARG A 75 -6.40 -4.58 -18.21
N ARG A 76 -6.05 -3.37 -18.66
CA ARG A 76 -4.63 -3.06 -18.74
C ARG A 76 -4.16 -3.24 -17.30
N GLU A 77 -3.45 -4.34 -17.05
CA GLU A 77 -2.46 -4.31 -16.01
C GLU A 77 -1.62 -3.09 -16.37
N ILE A 78 -1.87 -2.00 -15.64
CA ILE A 78 -0.86 -0.96 -15.55
C ILE A 78 0.23 -1.71 -14.81
N GLU A 79 1.11 -2.38 -15.55
CA GLU A 79 2.30 -2.95 -14.97
C GLU A 79 2.94 -1.79 -14.20
N PRO A 80 3.18 -1.93 -12.88
CA PRO A 80 3.71 -0.83 -12.07
C PRO A 80 5.03 -0.24 -12.59
N GLY A 81 5.65 -0.82 -13.62
CA GLY A 81 6.87 -0.34 -14.27
C GLY A 81 6.68 0.43 -15.58
N GLN A 82 5.66 0.22 -16.41
CA GLN A 82 5.66 0.81 -17.79
C GLN A 82 5.34 2.31 -17.88
N LYS A 83 4.92 2.94 -16.77
CA LYS A 83 4.89 4.41 -16.70
C LYS A 83 6.27 5.01 -16.46
N SER A 84 7.28 4.22 -16.07
CA SER A 84 8.61 4.74 -15.78
C SER A 84 9.23 5.37 -17.02
N ASP A 85 9.27 4.71 -18.18
CA ASP A 85 10.04 5.25 -19.32
C ASP A 85 9.55 6.62 -19.80
N ALA A 86 8.22 6.81 -19.92
CA ALA A 86 7.67 8.10 -20.38
C ALA A 86 7.79 9.19 -19.30
N THR A 87 7.56 8.86 -18.03
CA THR A 87 7.70 9.82 -16.94
C THR A 87 9.16 10.15 -16.65
N GLU A 88 10.06 9.17 -16.74
CA GLU A 88 11.49 9.31 -16.56
C GLU A 88 12.11 10.13 -17.69
N GLN A 89 11.67 9.94 -18.93
CA GLN A 89 12.06 10.80 -20.05
C GLN A 89 11.53 12.23 -19.89
N MET A 90 10.30 12.41 -19.39
CA MET A 90 9.80 13.75 -19.05
C MET A 90 10.59 14.39 -17.91
N LEU A 91 10.92 13.66 -16.84
CA LEU A 91 11.72 14.16 -15.72
C LEU A 91 13.18 14.44 -16.11
N LYS A 92 13.68 13.79 -17.15
CA LYS A 92 15.00 14.11 -17.74
C LYS A 92 15.00 15.40 -18.57
N ASN A 93 13.83 15.92 -18.99
CA ASN A 93 13.75 17.18 -19.73
C ASN A 93 14.11 18.38 -18.81
N PRO A 94 15.12 19.19 -19.15
CA PRO A 94 15.54 20.33 -18.32
C PRO A 94 14.43 21.36 -18.09
N MET A 95 13.48 21.50 -19.01
CA MET A 95 12.33 22.38 -18.83
C MET A 95 11.39 21.88 -17.72
N VAL A 96 11.17 20.56 -17.65
CA VAL A 96 10.36 19.92 -16.61
C VAL A 96 11.10 19.95 -15.27
N LYS A 97 12.42 19.76 -15.26
CA LYS A 97 13.24 19.90 -14.04
C LYS A 97 13.16 21.32 -13.48
N ASN A 98 13.34 22.33 -14.31
CA ASN A 98 13.26 23.73 -13.86
C ASN A 98 11.85 24.10 -13.38
N MET A 99 10.83 23.47 -13.95
CA MET A 99 9.46 23.63 -13.49
C MET A 99 9.23 22.98 -12.12
N LEU A 100 9.75 21.77 -11.89
CA LEU A 100 9.62 21.08 -10.60
C LEU A 100 10.40 21.75 -9.47
N LYS A 101 11.50 22.43 -9.81
CA LYS A 101 12.28 23.28 -8.88
C LYS A 101 11.57 24.57 -8.49
N ASN A 102 10.49 24.94 -9.19
CA ASN A 102 9.78 26.18 -8.94
C ASN A 102 8.34 25.88 -8.52
N PRO A 103 8.02 25.86 -7.22
CA PRO A 103 6.70 25.48 -6.73
C PRO A 103 5.59 26.41 -7.26
N GLU A 104 5.89 27.70 -7.46
CA GLU A 104 4.97 28.68 -8.05
C GLU A 104 4.64 28.36 -9.52
N VAL A 105 5.64 27.93 -10.30
CA VAL A 105 5.44 27.54 -11.71
C VAL A 105 4.67 26.23 -11.79
N MET A 106 4.98 25.28 -10.91
CA MET A 106 4.24 24.03 -10.79
C MET A 106 2.76 24.33 -10.48
N LYS A 107 2.47 25.16 -9.48
CA LYS A 107 1.11 25.55 -9.10
C LYS A 107 0.35 26.23 -10.24
N GLY A 108 0.97 27.18 -10.94
CA GLY A 108 0.35 27.84 -12.10
C GLY A 108 0.00 26.86 -13.23
N MET A 109 0.84 25.86 -13.48
CA MET A 109 0.54 24.82 -14.47
C MET A 109 -0.56 23.85 -14.00
N LEU A 110 -0.55 23.45 -12.73
CA LEU A 110 -1.62 22.63 -12.14
C LEU A 110 -2.98 23.34 -12.26
N GLU A 111 -3.01 24.66 -12.08
CA GLU A 111 -4.19 25.50 -12.26
C GLU A 111 -4.61 25.62 -13.73
N SER A 112 -3.64 25.58 -14.65
CA SER A 112 -3.87 25.60 -16.10
C SER A 112 -4.49 24.30 -16.65
N PHE A 113 -4.36 23.17 -15.93
CA PHE A 113 -4.94 21.89 -16.29
C PHE A 113 -6.20 21.55 -15.47
N PRO A 114 -7.42 21.84 -15.97
CA PRO A 114 -8.66 21.64 -15.21
C PRO A 114 -8.93 20.16 -14.86
N GLY A 115 -8.47 19.23 -15.69
CA GLY A 115 -8.57 17.79 -15.43
C GLY A 115 -7.75 17.35 -14.21
N LEU A 116 -6.56 17.92 -14.06
CA LEU A 116 -5.65 17.61 -12.97
C LEU A 116 -6.10 18.29 -11.67
N LYS A 117 -6.54 19.55 -11.75
CA LYS A 117 -7.18 20.25 -10.63
C LYS A 117 -8.36 19.46 -10.06
N LYS A 118 -9.19 18.85 -10.93
CA LYS A 118 -10.29 17.97 -10.50
C LYS A 118 -9.79 16.71 -9.80
N GLN A 119 -8.64 16.17 -10.17
CA GLN A 119 -8.02 15.02 -9.49
C GLN A 119 -7.47 15.40 -8.11
N ILE A 120 -6.76 16.53 -8.00
CA ILE A 120 -6.29 17.05 -6.72
C ILE A 120 -7.47 17.33 -5.78
N ASN A 121 -8.56 17.93 -6.29
CA ASN A 121 -9.75 18.18 -5.48
C ASN A 121 -10.52 16.90 -5.09
N LYS A 122 -10.41 15.84 -5.90
CA LYS A 122 -10.99 14.52 -5.60
C LYS A 122 -10.16 13.74 -4.60
N ASN A 123 -8.86 14.00 -4.51
CA ASN A 123 -7.97 13.34 -3.60
C ASN A 123 -7.54 14.31 -2.47
N PRO A 124 -8.20 14.27 -1.30
CA PRO A 124 -7.89 15.17 -0.19
C PRO A 124 -6.41 15.14 0.22
N GLU A 125 -5.73 14.00 0.04
CA GLU A 125 -4.31 13.83 0.34
C GLU A 125 -3.42 14.64 -0.61
N LEU A 126 -3.67 14.55 -1.92
CA LEU A 126 -2.94 15.36 -2.91
C LEU A 126 -3.17 16.85 -2.67
N ARG A 127 -4.37 17.23 -2.24
CA ARG A 127 -4.66 18.62 -1.88
C ARG A 127 -3.88 19.08 -0.65
N MET A 128 -3.70 18.22 0.34
CA MET A 128 -2.92 18.54 1.54
C MET A 128 -1.44 18.70 1.23
N ILE A 129 -0.85 17.79 0.46
CA ILE A 129 0.56 17.88 0.01
C ILE A 129 0.78 19.16 -0.80
N MET A 130 -0.11 19.47 -1.74
CA MET A 130 -0.01 20.69 -2.58
C MET A 130 -0.25 21.99 -1.80
N ASN A 131 -0.86 21.93 -0.62
CA ASN A 131 -1.07 23.08 0.25
C ASN A 131 -0.02 23.19 1.37
N ASN A 132 0.85 22.20 1.54
CA ASN A 132 1.87 22.18 2.57
C ASN A 132 3.24 22.53 1.96
N PRO A 133 3.81 23.72 2.27
CA PRO A 133 5.09 24.15 1.68
C PRO A 133 6.24 23.19 2.03
N ASN A 134 6.24 22.59 3.23
CA ASN A 134 7.27 21.64 3.64
C ASN A 134 7.20 20.33 2.84
N ALA A 135 5.99 19.90 2.46
CA ALA A 135 5.80 18.70 1.66
C ALA A 135 6.26 18.90 0.22
N ILE A 136 6.06 20.11 -0.31
CA ILE A 136 6.53 20.49 -1.64
C ILE A 136 8.07 20.57 -1.64
N GLU A 137 8.68 21.14 -0.61
CA GLU A 137 10.14 21.21 -0.48
C GLU A 137 10.78 19.80 -0.37
N GLU A 138 10.17 18.89 0.38
CA GLU A 138 10.64 17.50 0.43
C GLU A 138 10.47 16.80 -0.92
N PHE A 139 9.34 17.02 -1.60
CA PHE A 139 9.10 16.49 -2.94
C PHE A 139 10.10 17.03 -3.96
N GLU A 140 10.48 18.31 -3.85
CA GLU A 140 11.51 18.94 -4.66
C GLU A 140 12.87 18.26 -4.45
N LYS A 141 13.27 18.02 -3.19
CA LYS A 141 14.52 17.31 -2.87
C LYS A 141 14.54 15.89 -3.43
N LEU A 142 13.40 15.19 -3.37
CA LEU A 142 13.24 13.86 -3.96
C LEU A 142 13.30 13.90 -5.50
N ALA A 143 12.76 14.94 -6.13
CA ALA A 143 12.76 15.09 -7.58
C ALA A 143 14.10 15.54 -8.16
N ASP A 144 14.86 16.36 -7.42
CA ASP A 144 16.17 16.86 -7.86
C ASP A 144 17.27 15.80 -7.74
N ASN A 145 17.14 14.91 -6.75
CA ASN A 145 18.15 13.89 -6.46
C ASN A 145 17.56 12.47 -6.52
N PRO A 146 17.67 11.78 -7.68
CA PRO A 146 17.15 10.42 -7.84
C PRO A 146 17.87 9.41 -6.94
N GLU A 147 19.13 9.64 -6.58
CA GLU A 147 19.85 8.82 -5.60
C GLU A 147 19.28 8.97 -4.19
N TYR A 148 18.92 10.20 -3.78
CA TYR A 148 18.25 10.46 -2.50
C TYR A 148 16.89 9.77 -2.44
N MET A 149 16.07 9.88 -3.50
CA MET A 149 14.82 9.15 -3.60
C MET A 149 15.02 7.64 -3.49
N SER A 150 15.99 7.08 -4.23
CA SER A 150 16.28 5.65 -4.21
C SER A 150 16.73 5.17 -2.83
N GLN A 151 17.54 5.96 -2.12
CA GLN A 151 17.95 5.68 -0.75
C GLN A 151 16.77 5.74 0.22
N GLN A 152 15.89 6.74 0.08
CA GLN A 152 14.71 6.84 0.93
C GLN A 152 13.76 5.67 0.70
N LEU A 153 13.50 5.28 -0.55
CA LEU A 153 12.70 4.09 -0.86
C LEU A 153 13.32 2.82 -0.27
N LYS A 154 14.65 2.69 -0.34
CA LYS A 154 15.36 1.58 0.30
C LYS A 154 15.24 1.61 1.81
N ASN A 155 15.28 2.79 2.44
CA ASN A 155 15.09 2.94 3.88
C ASN A 155 13.66 2.53 4.30
N VAL A 156 12.66 2.88 3.50
CA VAL A 156 11.27 2.47 3.70
C VAL A 156 11.13 0.96 3.60
N ASP A 157 11.72 0.36 2.57
CA ASP A 157 11.70 -1.10 2.38
C ASP A 157 12.37 -1.84 3.55
N ILE A 158 13.52 -1.34 4.01
CA ILE A 158 14.21 -1.87 5.20
C ILE A 158 13.35 -1.70 6.47
N ALA A 159 12.70 -0.56 6.64
CA ALA A 159 11.82 -0.32 7.79
C ALA A 159 10.61 -1.26 7.77
N MET A 160 10.00 -1.48 6.60
CA MET A 160 8.90 -2.42 6.42
C MET A 160 9.33 -3.86 6.67
N SER A 161 10.45 -4.29 6.09
CA SER A 161 11.00 -5.63 6.34
C SER A 161 11.32 -5.86 7.82
N LYS A 162 11.83 -4.83 8.53
CA LYS A 162 12.04 -4.90 9.99
C LYS A 162 10.72 -5.01 10.75
N LEU A 163 9.67 -4.30 10.32
CA LEU A 163 8.34 -4.38 10.93
C LEU A 163 7.68 -5.75 10.69
N GLU A 164 7.87 -6.36 9.51
CA GLU A 164 7.37 -7.70 9.21
C GLU A 164 7.99 -8.78 10.12
N ASN A 165 9.26 -8.59 10.51
CA ASN A 165 9.98 -9.52 11.38
C ASN A 165 9.69 -9.35 12.88
N ILE A 166 8.89 -8.35 13.28
CA ILE A 166 8.50 -8.13 14.68
C ILE A 166 7.19 -8.87 14.98
N PRO A 167 7.09 -9.65 16.07
CA PRO A 167 5.83 -10.26 16.47
C PRO A 167 4.77 -9.18 16.77
N GLY A 168 3.65 -9.20 16.05
CA GLY A 168 2.61 -8.15 16.08
C GLY A 168 2.89 -6.95 15.16
N GLY A 169 4.04 -6.94 14.47
CA GLY A 169 4.44 -5.90 13.52
C GLY A 169 3.55 -5.81 12.29
N PHE A 170 2.95 -6.92 11.85
CA PHE A 170 1.91 -6.90 10.80
C PHE A 170 0.65 -6.13 11.22
N ASN A 171 0.22 -6.25 12.49
CA ASN A 171 -0.90 -5.46 13.00
C ASN A 171 -0.54 -3.98 13.12
N MET A 172 0.70 -3.68 13.49
CA MET A 172 1.23 -2.32 13.52
C MET A 172 1.39 -1.71 12.11
N MET A 173 1.79 -2.50 11.11
CA MET A 173 1.83 -2.11 9.69
C MET A 173 0.41 -1.91 9.16
N ASN A 174 -0.53 -2.79 9.48
CA ASN A 174 -1.94 -2.62 9.12
C ASN A 174 -2.54 -1.39 9.80
N SER A 175 -2.22 -1.13 11.07
CA SER A 175 -2.60 0.11 11.75
C SER A 175 -1.95 1.31 11.10
N MET A 176 -0.67 1.27 10.71
CA MET A 176 -0.04 2.34 9.93
C MET A 176 -0.72 2.55 8.58
N ILE A 177 -1.04 1.49 7.83
CA ILE A 177 -1.71 1.59 6.52
C ILE A 177 -3.19 2.04 6.66
N LYS A 178 -3.81 1.73 7.79
CA LYS A 178 -5.23 2.00 8.06
C LYS A 178 -5.45 3.37 8.73
N ASP A 179 -4.57 3.75 9.64
CA ASP A 179 -4.57 5.02 10.38
C ASP A 179 -3.85 6.11 9.58
N VAL A 180 -2.83 5.73 8.81
CA VAL A 180 -2.18 6.59 7.82
C VAL A 180 -2.66 6.15 6.45
N ARG A 181 -3.66 6.85 5.93
CA ARG A 181 -4.16 6.76 4.54
C ARG A 181 -3.09 7.20 3.50
N ASP A 182 -1.81 7.17 3.87
CA ASP A 182 -0.76 7.99 3.28
C ASP A 182 0.67 7.43 3.53
N PRO A 183 1.21 6.63 2.60
CA PRO A 183 2.59 6.15 2.68
C PRO A 183 3.64 7.24 2.43
N LEU A 184 3.28 8.43 1.93
CA LEU A 184 4.22 9.52 1.62
C LEU A 184 4.26 10.55 2.78
N THR A 185 3.11 10.77 3.40
CA THR A 185 2.82 11.39 4.70
C THR A 185 3.90 11.10 5.75
N GLY A 186 4.03 9.81 6.06
CA GLY A 186 4.96 9.31 7.09
C GLY A 186 6.43 9.56 6.76
N LEU A 187 6.79 9.73 5.49
CA LEU A 187 8.16 10.00 5.04
C LEU A 187 8.52 11.48 5.18
N ILE A 188 7.58 12.37 4.88
CA ILE A 188 7.73 13.83 5.00
C ILE A 188 7.68 14.26 6.48
N THR A 189 6.89 13.58 7.32
CA THR A 189 6.93 13.80 8.77
C THR A 189 8.16 13.17 9.43
N GLN A 190 8.74 12.11 8.85
CA GLN A 190 10.02 11.57 9.31
C GLN A 190 11.23 12.40 8.88
N SER A 191 11.19 13.12 7.76
CA SER A 191 12.32 13.95 7.32
C SER A 191 12.63 15.10 8.29
N ASN A 192 11.66 15.54 9.07
CA ASN A 192 11.84 16.52 10.15
C ASN A 192 12.11 15.91 11.54
N GLY A 193 12.46 14.63 11.66
CA GLY A 193 12.60 14.05 12.99
C GLY A 193 13.18 12.67 13.15
N VAL A 194 13.86 12.06 12.17
CA VAL A 194 14.71 10.89 12.45
C VAL A 194 15.93 10.93 11.51
N SER A 195 17.08 11.29 12.06
CA SER A 195 18.38 11.05 11.41
C SER A 195 18.60 9.54 11.31
N VAL A 196 18.39 8.97 10.14
CA VAL A 196 18.88 7.62 9.82
C VAL A 196 20.29 7.79 9.27
N CYS A 197 21.25 7.77 10.19
CA CYS A 197 22.67 7.74 9.89
C CYS A 197 23.04 6.42 9.21
N ALA A 198 23.25 6.49 7.89
CA ALA A 198 24.11 5.56 7.17
C ALA A 198 25.44 6.27 6.91
N GLY A 199 26.48 5.91 7.67
CA GLY A 199 27.81 6.47 7.48
C GLY A 199 28.88 5.57 8.09
N ASN A 200 29.75 5.03 7.23
CA ASN A 200 31.10 4.60 7.60
C ASN A 200 31.92 5.84 7.99
N GLN A 201 31.71 6.33 9.21
CA GLN A 201 32.68 7.17 9.89
C GLN A 201 32.81 6.64 11.31
N GLU A 202 34.04 6.48 11.77
CA GLU A 202 34.38 6.15 13.14
C GLU A 202 33.87 7.26 14.06
N VAL A 203 32.60 7.18 14.43
CA VAL A 203 32.02 8.01 15.46
C VAL A 203 32.50 7.41 16.78
N GLN A 204 33.31 8.18 17.52
CA GLN A 204 33.60 7.90 18.92
C GLN A 204 32.28 7.51 19.59
N ARG A 205 32.16 6.24 19.99
CA ARG A 205 30.96 5.71 20.62
C ARG A 205 30.83 6.35 22.00
N LYS A 206 30.29 7.57 22.05
CA LYS A 206 29.65 8.04 23.26
C LYS A 206 28.39 7.21 23.36
N VAL A 207 28.50 6.12 24.14
CA VAL A 207 27.39 5.20 24.40
C VAL A 207 26.23 6.05 24.90
N ILE A 208 25.25 6.27 24.03
CA ILE A 208 24.06 7.03 24.38
C ILE A 208 23.33 6.16 25.42
N PRO A 209 23.06 6.67 26.63
CA PRO A 209 22.42 5.87 27.65
C PRO A 209 21.06 5.39 27.14
N ASN A 210 20.78 4.11 27.34
CA ASN A 210 19.55 3.47 26.90
C ASN A 210 18.31 4.19 27.47
N VAL A 211 17.69 5.04 26.65
CA VAL A 211 16.51 5.85 27.00
C VAL A 211 15.22 5.03 27.16
N TRP A 212 15.24 3.73 26.84
CA TRP A 212 14.13 2.80 27.08
C TRP A 212 14.34 1.89 28.28
N LYS A 213 15.41 2.08 29.07
CA LYS A 213 15.44 1.59 30.45
C LYS A 213 14.60 2.53 31.33
N LYS A 214 13.28 2.52 31.15
CA LYS A 214 12.43 2.61 32.36
C LYS A 214 12.95 1.47 33.23
N LYS A 215 13.41 1.76 34.46
CA LYS A 215 13.72 0.73 35.45
C LYS A 215 12.52 -0.21 35.42
N LYS A 216 12.66 -1.38 34.78
CA LYS A 216 11.67 -2.43 34.88
C LYS A 216 11.59 -2.66 36.38
N GLY A 217 10.48 -2.27 37.00
CA GLY A 217 10.10 -2.94 38.24
C GLY A 217 10.22 -4.42 37.90
N GLU A 218 11.09 -5.13 38.61
CA GLU A 218 11.28 -6.54 38.35
C GLU A 218 9.90 -7.18 38.34
N ASN A 219 9.53 -7.83 37.23
CA ASN A 219 8.24 -8.50 37.17
C ASN A 219 8.31 -9.70 38.12
N PHE A 220 7.88 -9.51 39.37
CA PHE A 220 7.93 -10.51 40.43
C PHE A 220 7.19 -11.80 40.04
N PHE A 221 6.17 -11.69 39.18
CA PHE A 221 5.49 -12.83 38.55
C PHE A 221 6.42 -13.73 37.73
N VAL A 222 7.39 -13.14 37.04
CA VAL A 222 8.35 -13.87 36.21
C VAL A 222 9.50 -14.38 37.07
N LYS A 223 9.91 -13.60 38.07
CA LYS A 223 11.03 -13.93 38.96
C LYS A 223 10.69 -15.07 39.92
N TYR A 224 9.50 -15.05 40.53
CA TYR A 224 9.07 -15.97 41.58
C TYR A 224 7.99 -16.96 41.12
N ARG A 225 8.02 -17.34 39.84
CA ARG A 225 6.98 -18.19 39.23
C ARG A 225 6.81 -19.53 39.94
N ARG A 226 7.88 -20.09 40.52
CA ARG A 226 7.86 -21.39 41.19
C ARG A 226 7.25 -21.25 42.59
N GLU A 227 7.70 -20.24 43.31
CA GLU A 227 7.32 -19.91 44.68
C GLU A 227 5.84 -19.51 44.75
N ILE A 228 5.34 -18.76 43.77
CA ILE A 228 3.91 -18.44 43.61
C ILE A 228 3.07 -19.72 43.52
N ASN A 229 3.50 -20.71 42.74
CA ASN A 229 2.75 -21.96 42.59
C ASN A 229 2.77 -22.82 43.86
N GLU A 230 3.83 -22.76 44.66
CA GLU A 230 3.86 -23.44 45.96
C GLU A 230 2.92 -22.77 46.96
N ILE A 231 2.92 -21.43 47.06
CA ILE A 231 2.00 -20.68 47.94
C ILE A 231 0.53 -20.92 47.57
N ARG A 232 0.22 -21.07 46.28
CA ARG A 232 -1.13 -21.42 45.81
C ARG A 232 -1.62 -22.77 46.32
N LYS A 233 -0.73 -23.73 46.59
CA LYS A 233 -1.13 -25.04 47.16
C LYS A 233 -1.59 -24.92 48.61
N TYR A 234 -1.17 -23.86 49.32
CA TYR A 234 -1.58 -23.58 50.69
C TYR A 234 -2.92 -22.80 50.78
N GLY A 235 -3.57 -22.50 49.65
CA GLY A 235 -4.92 -21.93 49.61
C GLY A 235 -5.01 -20.43 49.28
N PHE A 236 -3.88 -19.77 48.97
CA PHE A 236 -3.90 -18.38 48.53
C PHE A 236 -4.07 -18.27 47.01
N ASP A 237 -5.14 -17.63 46.54
CA ASP A 237 -5.45 -17.53 45.11
C ASP A 237 -5.03 -16.20 44.45
N ASN A 238 -4.82 -15.14 45.23
CA ASN A 238 -4.49 -13.82 44.67
C ASN A 238 -3.01 -13.70 44.29
N ILE A 239 -2.71 -13.93 43.02
CA ILE A 239 -1.37 -13.92 42.45
C ILE A 239 -0.66 -12.57 42.66
N ASN A 240 -1.38 -11.46 42.68
CA ASN A 240 -0.78 -10.12 42.85
C ASN A 240 -0.27 -9.92 44.28
N ASP A 241 -1.04 -10.35 45.27
CA ASP A 241 -0.67 -10.24 46.69
C ASP A 241 0.49 -11.17 47.00
N ILE A 242 0.46 -12.40 46.47
CA ILE A 242 1.56 -13.36 46.59
C ILE A 242 2.83 -12.81 45.96
N ALA A 243 2.76 -12.27 44.74
CA ALA A 243 3.92 -11.70 44.05
C ALA A 243 4.50 -10.49 44.78
N ASN A 244 3.65 -9.67 45.42
CA ASN A 244 4.07 -8.53 46.22
C ASN A 244 4.71 -8.98 47.56
N ALA A 245 4.13 -9.96 48.25
CA ALA A 245 4.67 -10.56 49.46
C ALA A 245 6.05 -11.20 49.20
N LEU A 246 6.17 -11.99 48.12
CA LEU A 246 7.44 -12.57 47.67
C LEU A 246 8.45 -11.50 47.27
N GLY A 247 8.00 -10.39 46.67
CA GLY A 247 8.84 -9.24 46.36
C GLY A 247 9.43 -8.57 47.61
N LYS A 248 8.66 -8.50 48.71
CA LYS A 248 9.11 -7.97 50.01
C LYS A 248 10.05 -8.92 50.74
N CYS A 249 9.77 -10.23 50.67
CA CYS A 249 10.55 -11.28 51.33
C CYS A 249 11.72 -11.81 50.49
N GLY A 250 11.94 -11.25 49.29
CA GLY A 250 13.05 -11.62 48.41
C GLY A 250 12.95 -13.02 47.79
N GLY A 251 11.79 -13.68 47.87
CA GLY A 251 11.57 -15.04 47.38
C GLY A 251 11.49 -16.13 48.46
N ASP A 252 11.50 -15.74 49.75
CA ASP A 252 11.22 -16.68 50.84
C ASP A 252 9.72 -17.03 50.93
N ILE A 253 9.40 -18.32 50.99
CA ILE A 253 8.03 -18.83 50.93
C ILE A 253 7.34 -18.67 52.29
N ASP A 254 8.00 -19.10 53.37
CA ASP A 254 7.41 -19.09 54.71
C ASP A 254 7.20 -17.66 55.22
N GLY A 255 8.16 -16.76 54.98
CA GLY A 255 8.00 -15.35 55.27
C GLY A 255 6.92 -14.65 54.44
N ALA A 256 6.75 -15.05 53.17
CA ALA A 256 5.68 -14.49 52.33
C ALA A 256 4.30 -14.94 52.79
N ILE A 257 4.15 -16.19 53.26
CA ILE A 257 2.90 -16.71 53.82
C ILE A 257 2.52 -15.96 55.10
N ASP A 258 3.46 -15.70 56.03
CA ASP A 258 3.20 -14.90 57.24
C ASP A 258 2.75 -13.47 56.92
N VAL A 259 3.33 -12.86 55.88
CA VAL A 259 2.93 -11.53 55.40
C VAL A 259 1.54 -11.53 54.74
N LEU A 260 1.16 -12.62 54.06
CA LEU A 260 -0.17 -12.77 53.48
C LEU A 260 -1.24 -12.93 54.57
N PHE A 261 -0.97 -13.73 55.60
CA PHE A 261 -1.86 -13.91 56.74
C PHE A 261 -2.07 -12.63 57.58
N LYS A 262 -1.09 -11.71 57.60
CA LYS A 262 -1.22 -10.41 58.29
C LYS A 262 -2.00 -9.35 57.52
N ASN A 263 -2.27 -9.57 56.22
CA ASN A 263 -2.98 -8.63 55.35
C ASN A 263 -4.40 -9.09 54.99
N GLU A 264 -4.87 -10.21 55.54
CA GLU A 264 -6.30 -10.58 55.65
C GLU A 264 -6.93 -9.99 56.93
#